data_AF-A0A662GK93-F1
#
_entry.id   AF-A0A662GK93-F1
#
_cell.length_a   1.000
_cell.length_b   1.000
_cell.length_c   1.000
_cell.angle_alpha   90.00
_cell.angle_beta   90.00
_cell.angle_gamma   90.00
#
_symmetry.space_group_name_H-M   'P 1'
#
loop_
_entity.id
_entity.type
_entity.pdbx_description
1 polymer ?
#
loop_
_entity_poly.entity_id
_entity_poly.type
_entity_poly.pdbx_seq_one_letter_code
_entity_poly.pdbx_strand_id
1 'polypeptide(L)'
;MAAVLEILPIDIPFYKFLTIDVTGVPLLLALYIFGMPSAISSTLIASFVIALPRPPFKGPNPYGAFFKGLAELSTIAGVYLSRRFWKDTKWFLLSSFSLGSLMRTVVMCLANYIITPVLYGLPYSYILAIMPFIAVFNIIQTAVNVFLAVPIYEKIKVHLSSLISSS
;
A
#
# COMPACT_ATOMS: atom_id res chain seq x y z
N MET A 1 8.48 -8.89 8.75
CA MET A 1 8.86 -8.54 7.36
C MET A 1 8.42 -7.13 7.01
N ALA A 2 7.11 -6.81 6.98
CA ALA A 2 6.63 -5.45 6.69
C ALA A 2 7.23 -4.37 7.60
N ALA A 3 7.23 -4.58 8.92
CA ALA A 3 7.85 -3.66 9.87
C ALA A 3 9.36 -3.46 9.66
N VAL A 4 10.09 -4.46 9.14
CA VAL A 4 11.54 -4.35 8.89
C VAL A 4 11.80 -3.47 7.67
N LEU A 5 11.02 -3.63 6.60
CA LEU A 5 11.10 -2.77 5.41
C LEU A 5 10.67 -1.33 5.71
N GLU A 6 9.84 -1.15 6.74
CA GLU A 6 9.39 0.15 7.19
C GLU A 6 10.43 0.89 8.06
N ILE A 7 11.32 0.13 8.71
CA ILE A 7 12.47 0.65 9.45
C ILE A 7 13.63 1.00 8.50
N LEU A 8 13.66 0.42 7.29
CA LEU A 8 14.69 0.71 6.28
C LEU A 8 14.41 2.07 5.58
N PRO A 9 15.42 2.95 5.45
CA PRO A 9 15.24 4.31 4.94
C PRO A 9 15.20 4.39 3.40
N ILE A 10 14.40 3.54 2.75
CA ILE A 10 14.14 3.63 1.29
C ILE A 10 12.84 4.41 1.06
N ASP A 11 12.75 5.56 1.72
CA ASP A 11 11.61 6.46 1.69
C ASP A 11 11.94 7.60 0.71
N ILE A 12 11.48 7.52 -0.53
CA ILE A 12 11.76 8.54 -1.56
C ILE A 12 10.73 9.69 -1.41
N PRO A 13 11.15 10.91 -1.09
CA PRO A 13 10.22 12.03 -0.95
C PRO A 13 9.65 12.41 -2.32
N PHE A 14 8.32 12.42 -2.45
CA PHE A 14 7.64 12.82 -3.68
C PHE A 14 7.16 14.28 -3.62
N TYR A 15 6.45 14.64 -2.54
CA TYR A 15 5.95 16.01 -2.36
C TYR A 15 5.57 16.28 -0.92
N LYS A 16 6.21 17.25 -0.23
CA LYS A 16 5.99 17.68 1.19
C LYS A 16 5.69 16.56 2.19
N PHE A 17 4.47 16.00 2.15
CA PHE A 17 3.94 14.97 3.05
C PHE A 17 3.83 13.57 2.42
N LEU A 18 4.06 13.42 1.11
CA LEU A 18 3.94 12.16 0.37
C LEU A 18 5.32 11.54 0.15
N THR A 19 5.48 10.30 0.60
CA THR A 19 6.73 9.54 0.56
C THR A 19 6.45 8.19 -0.09
N ILE A 20 7.24 7.84 -1.11
CA ILE A 20 7.16 6.52 -1.76
C ILE A 20 7.99 5.54 -0.96
N ASP A 21 7.40 4.41 -0.63
CA ASP A 21 8.04 3.37 0.16
C ASP A 21 7.68 1.96 -0.30
N VAL A 22 8.48 0.97 0.04
CA VAL A 22 8.30 -0.42 -0.44
C VAL A 22 7.52 -1.30 0.53
N THR A 23 6.92 -0.74 1.59
CA THR A 23 6.24 -1.54 2.62
C THR A 23 4.93 -2.17 2.15
N GLY A 24 4.31 -1.68 1.08
CA GLY A 24 3.13 -2.33 0.52
C GLY A 24 3.44 -3.66 -0.16
N VAL A 25 4.67 -3.90 -0.61
CA VAL A 25 5.09 -5.19 -1.19
C VAL A 25 4.91 -6.37 -0.21
N PRO A 26 5.49 -6.36 1.01
CA PRO A 26 5.27 -7.44 1.97
C PRO A 26 3.82 -7.55 2.45
N LEU A 27 3.05 -6.45 2.44
CA LEU A 27 1.61 -6.49 2.79
C LEU A 27 0.79 -7.22 1.71
N LEU A 28 1.07 -6.95 0.44
CA LEU A 28 0.45 -7.68 -0.68
C LEU A 28 0.92 -9.14 -0.72
N LEU A 29 2.19 -9.42 -0.39
CA LEU A 29 2.65 -10.81 -0.25
C LEU A 29 1.92 -11.54 0.89
N ALA A 30 1.68 -10.88 2.03
CA ALA A 30 0.87 -11.44 3.11
C ALA A 30 -0.56 -11.78 2.61
N LEU A 31 -1.18 -10.86 1.85
CA LEU A 31 -2.47 -11.13 1.20
C LEU A 31 -2.42 -12.34 0.27
N TYR A 32 -1.37 -12.46 -0.55
CA TYR A 32 -1.27 -13.54 -1.52
C TYR A 32 -1.01 -14.91 -0.88
N ILE A 33 -0.16 -14.97 0.14
CA ILE A 33 0.26 -16.22 0.79
C ILE A 33 -0.74 -16.66 1.87
N PHE A 34 -1.13 -15.76 2.77
CA PHE A 34 -1.88 -16.07 3.98
C PHE A 34 -3.33 -15.53 3.96
N GLY A 35 -3.69 -14.70 2.98
CA GLY A 35 -5.05 -14.20 2.79
C GLY A 35 -5.38 -12.90 3.52
N MET A 36 -6.63 -12.45 3.39
CA MET A 36 -7.09 -11.14 3.83
C MET A 36 -6.86 -10.82 5.33
N PRO A 37 -7.16 -11.73 6.28
CA PRO A 37 -6.99 -11.42 7.71
C PRO A 37 -5.53 -11.11 8.07
N SER A 38 -4.58 -11.85 7.48
CA SER A 38 -3.15 -11.65 7.71
C SER A 38 -2.66 -10.30 7.16
N ALA A 39 -3.18 -9.87 6.01
CA ALA A 39 -2.82 -8.62 5.36
C ALA A 39 -3.34 -7.43 6.16
N ILE A 40 -4.57 -7.52 6.68
CA ILE A 40 -5.15 -6.50 7.56
C ILE A 40 -4.32 -6.36 8.84
N SER A 41 -4.04 -7.46 9.54
CA SER A 41 -3.23 -7.44 10.75
C SER A 41 -1.82 -6.89 10.50
N SER A 42 -1.19 -7.30 9.39
CA SER A 42 0.13 -6.79 9.00
C SER A 42 0.11 -5.29 8.71
N THR A 43 -0.97 -4.80 8.09
CA THR A 43 -1.15 -3.37 7.77
C THR A 43 -1.37 -2.55 9.03
N LEU A 44 -2.15 -3.07 9.99
CA LEU A 44 -2.35 -2.41 11.29
C LEU A 44 -1.04 -2.33 12.08
N ILE A 45 -0.27 -3.41 12.12
CA ILE A 45 1.04 -3.44 12.79
C ILE A 45 1.99 -2.45 12.11
N ALA A 46 2.08 -2.48 10.77
CA ALA A 46 2.88 -1.54 10.00
C ALA A 46 2.47 -0.10 10.33
N SER A 47 1.18 0.22 10.25
CA SER A 47 0.64 1.55 10.58
C SER A 47 1.02 2.01 11.99
N PHE A 48 0.95 1.11 12.98
CA PHE A 48 1.37 1.42 14.34
C PHE A 48 2.87 1.71 14.43
N VAL A 49 3.71 0.99 13.69
CA VAL A 49 5.15 1.25 13.59
C VAL A 49 5.43 2.60 12.91
N ILE A 50 4.60 3.05 11.96
CA ILE A 50 4.72 4.38 11.34
C ILE A 50 4.45 5.49 12.36
N ALA A 51 3.48 5.26 13.25
CA ALA A 51 3.08 6.25 14.23
C ALA A 51 4.20 6.53 15.25
N LEU A 52 5.04 5.53 15.51
CA LEU A 52 6.17 5.61 16.43
C LEU A 52 7.36 6.38 15.80
N PRO A 53 8.17 7.06 16.63
CA PRO A 53 9.38 7.72 16.16
C PRO A 53 10.36 6.67 15.60
N ARG A 54 10.92 6.94 14.41
CA ARG A 54 11.91 6.07 13.76
C ARG A 54 13.30 6.69 13.88
N PRO A 55 14.21 6.10 14.68
CA PRO A 55 15.59 6.53 14.73
C PRO A 55 16.26 6.28 13.35
N PRO A 56 17.15 7.17 12.85
CA PRO A 56 17.72 8.36 13.49
C PRO A 56 17.05 9.70 13.12
N PHE A 57 16.08 9.74 12.19
CA PHE A 57 15.72 11.00 11.50
C PHE A 57 14.22 11.35 11.43
N LYS A 58 13.30 10.50 11.92
CA LYS A 58 11.85 10.77 11.82
C LYS A 58 11.19 10.79 13.19
N GLY A 59 10.63 11.95 13.55
CA GLY A 59 9.75 12.09 14.72
C GLY A 59 8.43 11.31 14.56
N PRO A 60 7.61 11.23 15.63
CA PRO A 60 6.32 10.55 15.59
C PRO A 60 5.39 11.15 14.52
N ASN A 61 4.79 10.32 13.67
CA ASN A 61 3.85 10.77 12.64
C ASN A 61 2.53 9.96 12.67
N PRO A 62 1.68 10.19 13.67
CA PRO A 62 0.42 9.46 13.82
C PRO A 62 -0.58 9.75 12.69
N TYR A 63 -0.55 10.95 12.11
CA TYR A 63 -1.42 11.29 10.97
C TYR A 63 -0.98 10.56 9.70
N GLY A 64 0.32 10.56 9.41
CA GLY A 64 0.89 9.80 8.29
C GLY A 64 0.64 8.30 8.43
N ALA A 65 0.68 7.76 9.65
CA ALA A 65 0.31 6.38 9.95
C ALA A 65 -1.15 6.06 9.57
N PHE A 66 -2.09 6.93 9.95
CA PHE A 66 -3.50 6.76 9.60
C PHE A 66 -3.72 6.79 8.09
N PHE A 67 -3.20 7.80 7.40
CA PHE A 67 -3.35 7.91 5.95
C PHE A 67 -2.71 6.74 5.22
N LYS A 68 -1.53 6.29 5.66
CA LYS A 68 -0.85 5.15 5.04
C LYS A 68 -1.59 3.85 5.31
N GLY A 69 -2.06 3.60 6.53
CA GLY A 69 -2.90 2.44 6.83
C GLY A 69 -4.16 2.39 5.96
N LEU A 70 -4.85 3.51 5.80
CA LEU A 70 -6.03 3.60 4.95
C LEU A 70 -5.70 3.35 3.46
N ALA A 71 -4.57 3.88 2.99
CA ALA A 71 -4.10 3.69 1.63
C ALA A 71 -3.74 2.22 1.33
N GLU A 72 -3.02 1.56 2.25
CA GLU A 72 -2.65 0.15 2.08
C GLU A 72 -3.86 -0.78 2.20
N LEU A 73 -4.77 -0.54 3.15
CA LEU A 73 -6.00 -1.33 3.29
C LEU A 73 -6.90 -1.23 2.05
N SER A 74 -7.07 -0.03 1.48
CA SER A 74 -7.84 0.16 0.25
C SER A 74 -7.16 -0.50 -0.96
N THR A 75 -5.83 -0.48 -1.02
CA THR A 75 -5.06 -1.21 -2.05
C THR A 75 -5.27 -2.72 -1.93
N ILE A 76 -5.14 -3.26 -0.71
CA ILE A 76 -5.36 -4.68 -0.40
C ILE A 76 -6.78 -5.10 -0.77
N ALA A 77 -7.80 -4.28 -0.47
CA ALA A 77 -9.18 -4.57 -0.84
C ALA A 77 -9.38 -4.64 -2.38
N GLY A 78 -8.83 -3.68 -3.13
CA GLY A 78 -8.89 -3.69 -4.59
C GLY A 78 -8.16 -4.87 -5.21
N VAL A 79 -6.97 -5.21 -4.70
CA VAL A 79 -6.18 -6.37 -5.16
C VAL A 79 -6.87 -7.69 -4.79
N TYR A 80 -7.48 -7.79 -3.61
CA TYR A 80 -8.25 -8.96 -3.20
C TYR A 80 -9.44 -9.20 -4.14
N LEU A 81 -10.16 -8.13 -4.52
CA LEU A 81 -11.25 -8.21 -5.49
C LEU A 81 -10.75 -8.71 -6.85
N SER A 82 -9.64 -8.15 -7.36
CA SER A 82 -8.99 -8.61 -8.58
C SER A 82 -8.66 -10.10 -8.51
N ARG A 83 -8.07 -10.56 -7.40
CA ARG A 83 -7.73 -11.96 -7.18
C ARG A 83 -8.94 -12.87 -7.20
N ARG A 84 -10.09 -12.44 -6.70
CA ARG A 84 -11.30 -13.26 -6.69
C ARG A 84 -11.82 -13.59 -8.10
N PHE A 85 -11.60 -12.68 -9.06
CA PHE A 85 -12.17 -12.80 -10.41
C PHE A 85 -11.14 -13.17 -11.49
N TRP A 86 -9.86 -12.80 -11.34
CA TRP A 86 -8.83 -12.93 -12.38
C TRP A 86 -7.59 -13.73 -11.98
N LYS A 87 -7.62 -14.49 -10.87
CA LYS A 87 -6.48 -15.21 -10.28
C LYS A 87 -5.62 -16.00 -11.28
N ASP A 88 -6.25 -16.74 -12.19
CA ASP A 88 -5.58 -17.69 -13.08
C ASP A 88 -5.51 -17.19 -14.52
N THR A 89 -5.62 -15.86 -14.71
CA THR A 89 -5.53 -15.23 -16.02
C THR A 89 -4.23 -14.46 -16.17
N LYS A 90 -3.72 -14.36 -17.41
CA LYS A 90 -2.61 -13.47 -17.78
C LYS A 90 -2.85 -11.99 -17.42
N TRP A 91 -4.11 -11.64 -17.16
CA TRP A 91 -4.52 -10.29 -16.79
C TRP A 91 -4.40 -10.02 -15.28
N PHE A 92 -4.06 -11.01 -14.45
CA PHE A 92 -4.01 -10.89 -13.00
C PHE A 92 -3.16 -9.70 -12.52
N LEU A 93 -1.99 -9.48 -13.12
CA LEU A 93 -1.13 -8.35 -12.79
C LEU A 93 -1.82 -7.02 -13.11
N LEU A 94 -2.37 -6.89 -14.32
CA LEU A 94 -3.01 -5.66 -14.79
C LEU A 94 -4.31 -5.38 -14.04
N SER A 95 -5.12 -6.40 -13.74
CA SER A 95 -6.36 -6.26 -12.98
C SER A 95 -6.08 -5.91 -11.52
N SER A 96 -5.01 -6.47 -10.93
CA SER A 96 -4.60 -6.16 -9.55
C SER A 96 -4.11 -4.72 -9.45
N PHE A 97 -3.30 -4.29 -10.42
CA PHE A 97 -2.89 -2.89 -10.51
C PHE A 97 -4.08 -1.96 -10.72
N SER A 98 -4.96 -2.25 -11.68
CA SER A 98 -6.08 -1.36 -12.03
C SER A 98 -7.08 -1.22 -10.88
N LEU A 99 -7.55 -2.33 -10.30
CA LEU A 99 -8.50 -2.29 -9.19
C LEU A 99 -7.88 -1.78 -7.89
N GLY A 100 -6.64 -2.18 -7.59
CA GLY A 100 -5.89 -1.66 -6.45
C GLY A 100 -5.69 -0.15 -6.55
N SER A 101 -5.27 0.32 -7.73
CA SER A 101 -4.97 1.74 -7.98
C SER A 101 -6.24 2.59 -7.94
N LEU A 102 -7.32 2.11 -8.55
CA LEU A 102 -8.61 2.79 -8.52
C LEU A 102 -9.13 2.93 -7.09
N MET A 103 -9.16 1.83 -6.32
CA MET A 103 -9.63 1.86 -4.93
C MET A 103 -8.76 2.77 -4.06
N ARG A 104 -7.44 2.63 -4.15
CA ARG A 104 -6.51 3.48 -3.39
C ARG A 104 -6.70 4.95 -3.74
N THR A 105 -6.78 5.28 -5.03
CA THR A 105 -6.90 6.66 -5.50
C THR A 105 -8.21 7.30 -5.03
N VAL A 106 -9.33 6.60 -5.19
CA VAL A 106 -10.65 7.11 -4.75
C VAL A 106 -10.67 7.33 -3.24
N VAL A 107 -10.26 6.32 -2.47
CA VAL A 107 -10.26 6.42 -1.00
C VAL A 107 -9.32 7.53 -0.53
N MET A 108 -8.13 7.65 -1.12
CA MET A 108 -7.16 8.66 -0.72
C MET A 108 -7.56 10.07 -1.16
N CYS A 109 -8.20 10.26 -2.30
CA CYS A 109 -8.74 11.56 -2.69
C CYS A 109 -9.86 11.99 -1.75
N LEU A 110 -10.80 11.09 -1.41
CA LEU A 110 -11.87 11.36 -0.46
C LEU A 110 -11.34 11.65 0.95
N ALA A 111 -10.43 10.81 1.45
CA ALA A 111 -9.82 11.00 2.76
C ALA A 111 -9.04 12.32 2.83
N ASN A 112 -8.27 12.67 1.80
CA ASN A 112 -7.55 13.94 1.79
C ASN A 112 -8.49 15.15 1.66
N TYR A 113 -9.61 15.03 0.95
CA TYR A 113 -10.58 16.12 0.84
C TYR A 113 -11.33 16.36 2.15
N ILE A 114 -11.71 15.31 2.87
CA ILE A 114 -12.52 15.41 4.09
C ILE A 114 -11.66 15.65 5.33
N ILE A 115 -10.56 14.91 5.47
CA ILE A 115 -9.81 14.82 6.72
C ILE A 115 -8.67 15.85 6.76
N THR A 116 -7.96 16.07 5.66
CA THR A 116 -6.78 16.96 5.64
C THR A 116 -7.11 18.42 5.98
N PRO A 117 -8.19 19.05 5.46
CA PRO A 117 -8.60 20.39 5.89
C PRO A 117 -8.85 20.51 7.38
N VAL A 118 -9.50 19.50 7.96
CA VAL A 118 -9.88 19.48 9.38
C VAL A 118 -8.64 19.27 10.27
N LEU A 119 -7.74 18.37 9.88
CA LEU A 119 -6.54 18.06 10.66
C LEU A 119 -5.47 19.16 10.58
N TYR A 120 -5.26 19.76 9.40
CA TYR A 120 -4.17 20.69 9.16
C TYR A 120 -4.63 22.15 9.03
N GLY A 121 -5.92 22.44 9.13
CA GLY A 121 -6.47 23.80 8.98
C GLY A 121 -6.29 24.38 7.58
N LEU A 122 -6.18 23.53 6.55
CA LEU A 122 -5.93 23.96 5.18
C LEU A 122 -7.23 24.30 4.43
N PRO A 123 -7.23 25.32 3.56
CA PRO A 123 -8.41 25.65 2.77
C PRO A 123 -8.71 24.57 1.72
N TYR A 124 -10.00 24.27 1.48
CA TYR A 124 -10.44 23.27 0.50
C TYR A 124 -9.92 23.55 -0.92
N SER A 125 -9.78 24.83 -1.31
CA SER A 125 -9.21 25.23 -2.59
C SER A 125 -7.77 24.76 -2.78
N TYR A 126 -6.97 24.77 -1.72
CA TYR A 126 -5.60 24.24 -1.75
C TYR A 126 -5.59 22.73 -1.93
N ILE A 127 -6.48 22.00 -1.22
CA ILE A 127 -6.58 20.54 -1.36
C ILE A 127 -7.01 20.13 -2.77
N LEU A 128 -7.99 20.83 -3.36
CA LEU A 128 -8.41 20.60 -4.74
C LEU A 128 -7.27 20.85 -5.74
N ALA A 129 -6.44 21.88 -5.53
CA ALA A 129 -5.29 22.17 -6.37
C ALA A 129 -4.22 21.06 -6.33
N ILE A 130 -4.02 20.42 -5.18
CA ILE A 130 -3.04 19.32 -5.02
C ILE A 130 -3.63 17.93 -5.30
N MET A 131 -4.95 17.81 -5.48
CA MET A 131 -5.63 16.53 -5.66
C MET A 131 -5.12 15.70 -6.85
N PRO A 132 -4.81 16.29 -8.02
CA PRO A 132 -4.19 15.54 -9.12
C PRO A 132 -2.83 14.93 -8.72
N PHE A 133 -2.03 15.64 -7.93
CA PHE A 133 -0.75 15.13 -7.43
C PHE A 133 -0.94 13.98 -6.45
N ILE A 134 -1.94 14.07 -5.56
CA ILE A 134 -2.32 12.98 -4.64
C ILE A 134 -2.74 11.74 -5.44
N ALA A 135 -3.56 11.91 -6.48
CA ALA A 135 -3.99 10.80 -7.32
C ALA A 135 -2.81 10.13 -8.03
N VAL A 136 -1.96 10.90 -8.71
CA VAL A 136 -0.77 10.39 -9.41
C VAL A 136 0.16 9.66 -8.45
N PHE A 137 0.43 10.23 -7.28
CA PHE A 137 1.24 9.58 -6.25
C PHE A 137 0.67 8.21 -5.86
N ASN A 138 -0.64 8.11 -5.60
CA ASN A 138 -1.26 6.85 -5.18
C ASN A 138 -1.26 5.79 -6.30
N ILE A 139 -1.38 6.22 -7.56
CA ILE A 139 -1.22 5.34 -8.72
C ILE A 139 0.20 4.79 -8.78
N ILE A 140 1.22 5.65 -8.68
CA ILE A 140 2.64 5.26 -8.69
C ILE A 140 2.95 4.30 -7.54
N GLN A 141 2.49 4.65 -6.33
CA GLN A 141 2.68 3.82 -5.14
C GLN A 141 2.06 2.44 -5.31
N THR A 142 0.86 2.37 -5.89
CA THR A 142 0.21 1.09 -6.19
C THR A 142 0.99 0.30 -7.25
N ALA A 143 1.52 0.98 -8.28
CA ALA A 143 2.34 0.35 -9.30
C ALA A 143 3.56 -0.32 -8.66
N VAL A 144 4.32 0.43 -7.86
CA VAL A 144 5.50 -0.10 -7.15
C VAL A 144 5.12 -1.33 -6.32
N ASN A 145 4.05 -1.23 -5.53
CA ASN A 145 3.61 -2.34 -4.68
C ASN A 145 3.24 -3.59 -5.50
N VAL A 146 2.41 -3.45 -6.54
CA VAL A 146 1.87 -4.58 -7.32
C VAL A 146 2.92 -5.19 -8.24
N PHE A 147 3.66 -4.37 -8.99
CA PHE A 147 4.68 -4.84 -9.94
C PHE A 147 5.87 -5.51 -9.25
N LEU A 148 6.13 -5.20 -7.97
CA LEU A 148 7.11 -5.94 -7.18
C LEU A 148 6.49 -7.17 -6.52
N ALA A 149 5.29 -7.08 -5.92
CA ALA A 149 4.71 -8.18 -5.16
C ALA A 149 4.27 -9.38 -6.01
N VAL A 150 3.67 -9.14 -7.18
CA VAL A 150 3.11 -10.24 -8.00
C VAL A 150 4.20 -11.17 -8.55
N PRO A 151 5.29 -10.69 -9.18
CA PRO A 151 6.35 -11.59 -9.65
C PRO A 151 7.04 -12.35 -8.52
N ILE A 152 7.21 -11.72 -7.35
CA ILE A 152 7.76 -12.39 -6.16
C ILE A 152 6.81 -13.51 -5.71
N TYR A 153 5.51 -13.25 -5.67
CA TYR A 153 4.50 -14.26 -5.32
C TYR A 153 4.51 -15.45 -6.28
N GLU A 154 4.59 -15.21 -7.59
CA GLU A 154 4.63 -16.28 -8.59
C GLU A 154 5.86 -17.17 -8.41
N LYS A 155 7.04 -16.59 -8.18
CA LYS A 155 8.26 -17.36 -7.88
C LYS A 155 8.14 -18.19 -6.61
N ILE A 156 7.59 -17.62 -5.53
CA ILE A 156 7.36 -18.33 -4.27
C ILE A 156 6.38 -19.49 -4.47
N LYS A 157 5.29 -19.29 -5.22
CA LYS A 157 4.29 -20.32 -5.53
C LYS A 157 4.91 -21.51 -6.26
N VAL A 158 5.75 -21.25 -7.27
CA VAL A 158 6.45 -22.31 -8.02
C VAL A 158 7.39 -23.10 -7.11
N HIS A 159 8.19 -22.41 -6.29
CA HIS A 159 9.12 -23.07 -5.38
C HIS A 159 8.42 -23.93 -4.32
N LEU A 160 7.37 -23.41 -3.68
CA LEU A 160 6.58 -24.15 -2.70
C LEU A 160 5.91 -25.38 -3.32
N SER A 161 5.39 -25.26 -4.54
CA SER A 161 4.80 -26.39 -5.27
C SER A 161 5.84 -27.49 -5.56
N SER A 162 7.07 -27.10 -5.90
CA SER A 162 8.14 -28.07 -6.19
C SER A 162 8.56 -28.87 -4.95
N LEU A 163 8.58 -28.24 -3.77
CA LEU A 163 8.91 -28.90 -2.51
C LEU A 163 7.84 -29.93 -2.12
N ILE A 164 6.56 -29.57 -2.25
CA ILE A 164 5.43 -30.46 -1.94
C ILE A 164 5.39 -31.65 -2.90
N SER A 165 5.77 -31.48 -4.18
CA SER A 165 5.83 -32.59 -5.14
C SER A 165 7.02 -33.54 -4.96
N SER A 166 8.01 -33.15 -4.14
CA SER A 166 9.22 -33.93 -3.86
C SER A 166 9.16 -34.72 -2.55
N SER A 167 8.05 -34.63 -1.82
CA SER A 167 7.74 -35.39 -0.58
C SER A 167 6.67 -36.44 -0.84
#